data_AF-A0A7Y4U379-F1
#
_entry.id   AF-A0A7Y4U379-F1
#
_cell.length_a   1.000
_cell.length_b   1.000
_cell.length_c   1.000
_cell.angle_alpha   90.00
_cell.angle_beta   90.00
_cell.angle_gamma   90.00
#
_symmetry.space_group_name_H-M   'P 1'
#
loop_
_entity.id
_entity.type
_entity.pdbx_description
1 polymer ?
#
loop_
_entity_poly.entity_id
_entity_poly.type
_entity_poly.pdbx_seq_one_letter_code
_entity_poly.pdbx_strand_id
1 'polypeptide(L)'
;LFHYGLFDRFPTVKMVVLESQAGWIGYLLDRMDAVYRVPLGKTTAMKESPSTYFHRQCWISADPDEKTVSSVINVVGSERFFWASDFPHPDHIGHYMEALGEMMAPLPEAARRNVLWENVSRVYQLGE
;
A
#
# COMPACT_ATOMS: atom_id res chain seq x y z
N LEU A 1 8.61 -8.25 10.02
CA LEU A 1 7.30 -8.82 9.60
C LEU A 1 7.52 -9.98 8.64
N PHE A 2 7.99 -9.70 7.42
CA PHE A 2 8.30 -10.69 6.38
C PHE A 2 9.33 -11.74 6.83
N HIS A 3 10.54 -11.33 7.22
CA HIS A 3 11.65 -12.24 7.54
C HIS A 3 11.28 -13.36 8.53
N TYR A 4 10.43 -13.04 9.52
CA TYR A 4 9.99 -13.99 10.54
C TYR A 4 8.73 -14.80 10.14
N GLY A 5 8.20 -14.67 8.93
CA GLY A 5 7.05 -15.47 8.47
C GLY A 5 5.74 -15.10 9.17
N LEU A 6 5.53 -13.82 9.52
CA LEU A 6 4.29 -13.36 10.18
C LEU A 6 3.04 -13.83 9.41
N PHE A 7 3.05 -13.61 8.09
CA PHE A 7 1.91 -13.86 7.20
C PHE A 7 1.66 -15.34 6.92
N ASP A 8 2.63 -16.22 7.19
CA ASP A 8 2.44 -17.67 7.20
C ASP A 8 1.83 -18.14 8.52
N ARG A 9 2.25 -17.52 9.63
CA ARG A 9 1.77 -17.86 10.98
C ARG A 9 0.35 -17.35 11.22
N PHE A 10 -0.01 -16.21 10.66
CA PHE A 10 -1.32 -15.61 10.78
C PHE A 10 -1.87 -15.26 9.39
N PRO A 11 -2.43 -16.22 8.65
CA PRO A 11 -2.84 -16.01 7.26
C PRO A 11 -3.96 -14.97 7.04
N THR A 12 -4.66 -14.59 8.12
CA THR A 12 -5.77 -13.64 8.11
C THR A 12 -5.41 -12.28 8.70
N VAL A 13 -4.16 -12.07 9.16
CA VAL A 13 -3.76 -10.79 9.73
C VAL A 13 -3.76 -9.72 8.63
N LYS A 14 -4.38 -8.58 8.88
CA LYS A 14 -4.34 -7.44 7.97
C LYS A 14 -3.28 -6.46 8.47
N MET A 15 -2.44 -5.98 7.57
CA MET A 15 -1.46 -4.93 7.86
C MET A 15 -1.79 -3.68 7.06
N VAL A 16 -1.85 -2.54 7.72
CA VAL A 16 -2.01 -1.24 7.08
C VAL A 16 -0.85 -0.35 7.53
N VAL A 17 -0.13 0.21 6.56
CA VAL A 17 0.91 1.23 6.80
C VAL A 17 0.30 2.60 6.55
N LEU A 18 0.33 3.46 7.55
CA LEU A 18 -0.22 4.82 7.52
C LEU A 18 0.91 5.83 7.72
N GLU A 19 0.75 7.04 7.19
CA GLU A 19 1.63 8.19 7.46
C GLU A 19 3.12 7.87 7.21
N SER A 20 3.41 7.22 6.09
CA SER A 20 4.79 6.87 5.69
C SER A 20 5.02 7.04 4.20
N GLN A 21 4.12 7.76 3.52
CA GLN A 21 4.01 7.83 2.07
C GLN A 21 3.88 6.43 1.42
N ALA A 22 3.50 6.37 0.16
CA ALA A 22 3.37 5.12 -0.58
C ALA A 22 4.37 4.98 -1.73
N GLY A 23 5.07 6.06 -2.12
CA GLY A 23 6.01 6.05 -3.25
C GLY A 23 7.11 4.99 -3.19
N TRP A 24 7.54 4.57 -1.99
CA TRP A 24 8.63 3.60 -1.82
C TRP A 24 8.21 2.14 -2.01
N ILE A 25 6.92 1.82 -1.97
CA ILE A 25 6.46 0.42 -1.90
C ILE A 25 6.82 -0.37 -3.15
N GLY A 26 6.71 0.23 -4.34
CA GLY A 26 7.09 -0.43 -5.59
C GLY A 26 8.54 -0.90 -5.57
N TYR A 27 9.47 -0.01 -5.20
CA TYR A 27 10.88 -0.34 -5.04
C TYR A 27 11.10 -1.43 -3.98
N LEU A 28 10.45 -1.31 -2.81
CA LEU A 28 10.67 -2.26 -1.73
C LEU A 28 10.23 -3.67 -2.13
N LEU A 29 9.07 -3.81 -2.77
CA LEU A 29 8.57 -5.11 -3.23
C LEU A 29 9.52 -5.75 -4.24
N ASP A 30 9.96 -5.01 -5.26
CA ASP A 30 10.96 -5.49 -6.23
C ASP A 30 12.24 -5.94 -5.55
N ARG A 31 12.75 -5.11 -4.63
CA ARG A 31 14.00 -5.41 -3.93
C ARG A 31 13.87 -6.64 -3.04
N MET A 32 12.78 -6.75 -2.29
CA MET A 32 12.53 -7.87 -1.38
C MET A 32 12.34 -9.18 -2.15
N ASP A 33 11.62 -9.16 -3.27
CA ASP A 33 11.45 -10.32 -4.15
C ASP A 33 12.78 -10.76 -4.78
N ALA A 34 13.63 -9.81 -5.21
CA ALA A 34 14.96 -10.12 -5.71
C ALA A 34 15.84 -10.75 -4.62
N VAL A 35 15.80 -10.25 -3.38
CA VAL A 35 16.50 -10.87 -2.24
C VAL A 35 15.98 -12.27 -1.96
N TYR A 36 14.66 -12.47 -2.03
CA TYR A 36 14.03 -13.75 -1.75
C TYR A 36 14.50 -14.87 -2.70
N ARG A 37 14.84 -14.52 -3.95
CA ARG A 37 15.30 -15.49 -4.97
C ARG A 37 16.78 -15.91 -4.84
N VAL A 38 17.58 -15.20 -4.05
CA VAL A 38 19.01 -15.51 -3.86
C VAL A 38 19.24 -16.25 -2.53
N PRO A 39 20.45 -16.77 -2.23
CA PRO A 39 20.68 -17.57 -1.02
C PRO A 39 20.25 -16.89 0.29
N LEU A 40 20.26 -15.56 0.35
CA LEU A 40 19.77 -14.80 1.50
C LEU A 40 18.28 -15.06 1.79
N GLY A 41 17.45 -15.29 0.76
CA GLY A 41 16.03 -15.63 0.92
C GLY A 41 15.80 -16.93 1.71
N LYS A 42 16.73 -17.89 1.63
CA LYS A 42 16.68 -19.16 2.38
C LYS A 42 16.88 -18.98 3.89
N THR A 43 17.33 -17.81 4.34
CA THR A 43 17.47 -17.49 5.77
C THR A 43 16.17 -17.02 6.40
N THR A 44 15.13 -16.79 5.59
CA THR A 44 13.83 -16.31 6.07
C THR A 44 12.89 -17.48 6.39
N ALA A 45 11.89 -17.24 7.25
CA ALA A 45 10.85 -18.23 7.55
C ALA A 45 9.67 -18.21 6.56
N MET A 46 9.78 -17.45 5.46
CA MET A 46 8.70 -17.26 4.48
C MET A 46 8.55 -18.48 3.56
N LYS A 47 7.32 -18.79 3.18
CA LYS A 47 6.97 -19.80 2.17
C LYS A 47 6.77 -19.24 0.77
N GLU A 48 6.38 -17.98 0.66
CA GLU A 48 6.06 -17.28 -0.59
C GLU A 48 6.88 -15.98 -0.71
N SER A 49 6.84 -15.33 -1.86
CA SER A 49 7.55 -14.05 -2.04
C SER A 49 6.93 -12.93 -1.18
N PRO A 50 7.72 -11.95 -0.73
CA PRO A 50 7.22 -10.75 -0.05
C PRO A 50 6.08 -10.06 -0.79
N SER A 51 6.17 -9.89 -2.11
CA SER A 51 5.08 -9.34 -2.93
C SER A 51 3.78 -10.13 -2.79
N THR A 52 3.85 -11.46 -2.76
CA THR A 52 2.67 -12.31 -2.62
C THR A 52 1.94 -12.06 -1.31
N TYR A 53 2.67 -11.91 -0.19
CA TYR A 53 2.05 -11.55 1.08
C TYR A 53 1.47 -10.14 1.08
N PHE A 54 2.17 -9.18 0.46
CA PHE A 54 1.68 -7.80 0.36
C PHE A 54 0.34 -7.76 -0.39
N HIS A 55 0.26 -8.37 -1.56
CA HIS A 55 -0.99 -8.47 -2.33
C HIS A 55 -2.04 -9.37 -1.66
N ARG A 56 -1.69 -10.20 -0.67
CA ARG A 56 -2.69 -10.97 0.08
C ARG A 56 -3.36 -10.12 1.16
N GLN A 57 -2.58 -9.41 1.96
CA GLN A 57 -3.08 -8.91 3.25
C GLN A 57 -2.41 -7.62 3.76
N CYS A 58 -1.72 -6.88 2.91
CA CYS A 58 -1.15 -5.58 3.26
C CYS A 58 -1.78 -4.45 2.44
N TRP A 59 -1.82 -3.27 3.05
CA TRP A 59 -2.22 -1.99 2.46
C TRP A 59 -1.27 -0.89 2.89
N ILE A 60 -1.17 0.15 2.08
CA ILE A 60 -0.37 1.35 2.36
C ILE A 60 -1.17 2.61 2.03
N SER A 61 -1.13 3.61 2.90
CA SER A 61 -1.73 4.91 2.64
C SER A 61 -0.77 5.80 1.87
N ALA A 62 -1.30 6.45 0.85
CA ALA A 62 -0.66 7.57 0.19
C ALA A 62 -1.08 8.90 0.84
N ASP A 63 -0.18 9.86 0.83
CA ASP A 63 -0.48 11.24 1.21
C ASP A 63 -0.94 12.02 -0.04
N PRO A 64 -1.95 12.90 0.05
CA PRO A 64 -2.55 13.55 -1.12
C PRO A 64 -1.58 14.33 -2.02
N ASP A 65 -0.45 14.78 -1.48
CA ASP A 65 0.57 15.56 -2.18
C ASP A 65 1.68 14.72 -2.84
N GLU A 66 1.59 13.38 -2.80
CA GLU A 66 2.52 12.48 -3.45
C GLU A 66 2.34 12.44 -4.99
N LYS A 67 3.02 13.34 -5.70
CA LYS A 67 2.93 13.46 -7.17
C LYS A 67 3.26 12.19 -7.95
N THR A 68 4.14 11.34 -7.42
CA THR A 68 4.61 10.12 -8.12
C THR A 68 3.80 8.87 -7.79
N VAL A 69 2.93 8.90 -6.78
CA VAL A 69 2.26 7.69 -6.29
C VAL A 69 1.30 7.09 -7.30
N SER A 70 0.72 7.89 -8.19
CA SER A 70 -0.14 7.39 -9.28
C SER A 70 0.57 6.37 -10.18
N SER A 71 1.85 6.60 -10.49
CA SER A 71 2.69 5.64 -11.22
C SER A 71 2.95 4.38 -10.42
N VAL A 72 3.17 4.51 -9.11
CA VAL A 72 3.40 3.37 -8.21
C VAL A 72 2.14 2.53 -8.06
N ILE A 73 0.97 3.15 -7.97
CA ILE A 73 -0.35 2.50 -7.96
C ILE A 73 -0.55 1.69 -9.24
N ASN A 74 -0.18 2.23 -10.41
CA ASN A 74 -0.28 1.50 -11.68
C ASN A 74 0.62 0.26 -11.73
N VAL A 75 1.79 0.28 -11.08
CA VAL A 75 2.74 -0.84 -11.04
C VAL A 75 2.34 -1.89 -10.00
N VAL A 76 1.92 -1.46 -8.81
CA VAL A 76 1.65 -2.34 -7.65
C VAL A 76 0.18 -2.78 -7.59
N GLY A 77 -0.73 -2.10 -8.27
CA GLY A 77 -2.15 -2.43 -8.24
C GLY A 77 -2.91 -1.65 -7.16
N SER A 78 -3.95 -0.96 -7.60
CA SER A 78 -4.75 -0.05 -6.79
C SER A 78 -5.48 -0.68 -5.60
N GLU A 79 -5.65 -2.01 -5.57
CA GLU A 79 -6.36 -2.76 -4.52
C GLU A 79 -5.62 -2.77 -3.16
N ARG A 80 -4.39 -2.25 -3.12
CA ARG A 80 -3.51 -2.22 -1.95
C ARG A 80 -3.20 -0.82 -1.43
N PHE A 81 -3.86 0.19 -1.96
CA PHE A 81 -3.63 1.59 -1.58
C PHE A 81 -4.85 2.17 -0.87
N PHE A 82 -4.56 2.98 0.14
CA PHE A 82 -5.49 3.92 0.77
C PHE A 82 -5.00 5.36 0.50
N TRP A 83 -5.76 6.32 1.01
CA TRP A 83 -5.25 7.66 1.27
C TRP A 83 -5.72 8.09 2.67
N ALA A 84 -5.06 9.08 3.24
CA ALA A 84 -5.48 9.73 4.48
C ALA A 84 -5.19 11.23 4.41
N SER A 85 -5.98 12.05 5.10
CA SER A 85 -5.68 13.48 5.26
C SER A 85 -4.72 13.77 6.41
N ASP A 86 -4.52 12.79 7.29
CA ASP A 86 -3.73 12.91 8.52
C ASP A 86 -4.07 14.15 9.38
N PHE A 87 -5.34 14.54 9.35
CA PHE A 87 -5.80 15.71 10.08
C PHE A 87 -5.66 15.50 11.60
N PRO A 88 -5.16 16.47 12.38
CA PRO A 88 -4.83 17.86 12.02
C PRO A 88 -3.32 18.14 11.91
N HIS A 89 -2.51 17.19 11.43
CA HIS A 89 -1.06 17.34 11.47
C HIS A 89 -0.56 18.57 10.67
N PRO A 90 0.50 19.25 11.15
CA PRO A 90 0.96 20.53 10.60
C PRO A 90 1.85 20.40 9.36
N ASP A 91 2.27 19.19 9.02
CA ASP A 91 3.13 18.85 7.87
C ASP A 91 2.36 18.61 6.57
N HIS A 92 1.02 18.68 6.61
CA HIS A 92 0.16 18.55 5.44
C HIS A 92 -0.38 19.91 4.96
N ILE A 93 -0.60 20.00 3.65
CA ILE A 93 -1.16 21.19 3.03
C ILE A 93 -2.63 21.43 3.48
N GLY A 94 -3.02 22.69 3.63
CA GLY A 94 -4.41 23.05 3.93
C GLY A 94 -5.43 22.72 2.81
N HIS A 95 -4.95 22.33 1.62
CA HIS A 95 -5.73 22.05 0.41
C HIS A 95 -5.77 20.55 0.04
N TYR A 96 -5.88 19.67 1.04
CA TYR A 96 -5.81 18.20 0.87
C TYR A 96 -6.76 17.64 -0.20
N MET A 97 -7.97 18.19 -0.36
CA MET A 97 -8.92 17.72 -1.39
C MET A 97 -8.49 18.06 -2.82
N GLU A 98 -7.81 19.19 -3.01
CA GLU A 98 -7.29 19.59 -4.33
C GLU A 98 -6.13 18.67 -4.74
N ALA A 99 -5.16 18.48 -3.84
CA ALA A 99 -4.05 17.57 -4.09
C ALA A 99 -4.50 16.12 -4.27
N LEU A 100 -5.49 15.64 -3.50
CA LEU A 100 -6.10 14.33 -3.72
C LEU A 100 -6.69 14.23 -5.14
N GLY A 101 -7.36 15.29 -5.62
CA GLY A 101 -7.87 15.37 -6.98
C GLY A 101 -6.75 15.24 -8.02
N GLU A 102 -5.65 15.97 -7.85
CA GLU A 102 -4.48 15.90 -8.73
C GLU A 102 -3.81 14.51 -8.70
N MET A 103 -3.63 13.93 -7.52
CA MET A 103 -3.06 12.60 -7.30
C MET A 103 -3.87 11.51 -8.02
N MET A 104 -5.20 11.63 -7.98
CA MET A 104 -6.12 10.67 -8.60
C MET A 104 -6.33 10.88 -10.09
N ALA A 105 -6.14 12.10 -10.63
CA ALA A 105 -6.46 12.43 -12.01
C ALA A 105 -5.83 11.50 -13.09
N PRO A 106 -4.59 10.98 -12.93
CA PRO A 106 -3.99 10.07 -13.90
C PRO A 106 -4.53 8.63 -13.84
N LEU A 107 -5.30 8.26 -12.81
CA LEU A 107 -5.74 6.89 -12.58
C LEU A 107 -7.07 6.58 -13.29
N PRO A 108 -7.25 5.36 -13.82
CA PRO A 108 -8.55 4.90 -14.30
C PRO A 108 -9.63 4.98 -13.21
N GLU A 109 -10.89 5.11 -13.60
CA GLU A 109 -12.02 5.19 -12.66
C GLU A 109 -11.99 4.05 -11.63
N ALA A 110 -11.85 2.80 -12.06
CA ALA A 110 -11.78 1.65 -11.16
C ALA A 110 -10.67 1.78 -10.10
N ALA A 111 -9.48 2.25 -10.49
CA ALA A 111 -8.36 2.46 -9.57
C ALA A 111 -8.65 3.61 -8.59
N ARG A 112 -9.28 4.71 -9.04
CA ARG A 112 -9.71 5.80 -8.16
C ARG A 112 -10.70 5.30 -7.10
N ARG A 113 -11.69 4.48 -7.48
CA ARG A 113 -12.66 3.91 -6.52
C ARG A 113 -11.99 3.04 -5.47
N ASN A 114 -11.05 2.18 -5.89
CA ASN A 114 -10.26 1.34 -4.99
C ASN A 114 -9.56 2.18 -3.91
N VAL A 115 -8.79 3.20 -4.34
CA VAL A 115 -8.00 4.05 -3.44
C VAL A 115 -8.88 4.93 -2.56
N LEU A 116 -9.91 5.55 -3.12
CA LEU A 116 -10.74 6.54 -2.43
C LEU A 116 -11.68 5.92 -1.39
N TRP A 117 -12.25 4.73 -1.63
CA TRP A 117 -13.15 4.12 -0.66
C TRP A 117 -13.24 2.58 -0.66
N GLU A 118 -13.19 1.88 -1.80
CA GLU A 118 -13.55 0.45 -1.82
C GLU A 118 -12.59 -0.40 -0.98
N ASN A 119 -11.29 -0.08 -0.99
CA ASN A 119 -10.32 -0.82 -0.20
C ASN A 119 -10.53 -0.59 1.30
N VAL A 120 -10.76 0.66 1.72
CA VAL A 120 -11.01 1.03 3.13
C VAL A 120 -12.30 0.36 3.62
N SER A 121 -13.39 0.45 2.86
CA SER A 121 -14.66 -0.20 3.16
C SER A 121 -14.50 -1.71 3.35
N ARG A 122 -13.76 -2.39 2.46
CA ARG A 122 -13.53 -3.84 2.56
C ARG A 122 -12.64 -4.23 3.74
N VAL A 123 -11.59 -3.46 4.01
CA VAL A 123 -10.61 -3.78 5.05
C VAL A 123 -11.19 -3.59 6.44
N TYR A 124 -11.87 -2.47 6.65
CA TYR A 124 -12.47 -2.08 7.93
C TYR A 124 -13.93 -2.48 8.08
N GLN A 125 -14.53 -3.14 7.08
CA GLN A 125 -15.92 -3.59 7.08
C GLN A 125 -16.89 -2.41 7.32
N LEU A 126 -16.68 -1.32 6.57
CA LEU A 126 -17.51 -0.13 6.63
C LEU A 126 -18.60 -0.22 5.55
N GLY A 127 -19.86 -0.20 5.99
CA GLY A 127 -21.04 -0.37 5.15
C GLY A 127 -21.86 -1.58 5.62
N GLU A 128 -23.16 -1.35 5.88
CA GLU A 128 -24.16 -2.43 6.04
C GLU A 128 -24.40 -3.15 4.71
#